data_AF-A0A7V0U251-F1
#
_entry.id   AF-A0A7V0U251-F1
#
_cell.length_a   1.000
_cell.length_b   1.000
_cell.length_c   1.000
_cell.angle_alpha   90.00
_cell.angle_beta   90.00
_cell.angle_gamma   90.00
#
_symmetry.space_group_name_H-M   'P 1'
#
loop_
_entity.id
_entity.type
_entity.pdbx_description
1 polymer ?
#
loop_
_entity_poly.entity_id
_entity_poly.type
_entity_poly.pdbx_seq_one_letter_code
_entity_poly.pdbx_strand_id
1 'polypeptide(L)'
;MNLKKNTSDQGFTLIEMVIAMTILALVVVVLYLAFSSAGRIWTRQQLRSGEGEREAALVRLLSDDLEKLVPYSYSWEKGQGFFFALGSRALFYATTSGFGSRQRGAQGIYFACCYLEKDAAGEGDALYLIKTWGPNIRLLDALAEFSRNPAGSLDLDEQLRESALLVLDGLGEAGFAVIAQPEKLDLSGGAQAGGALVEDEALPRNWSHKLLPGAVFFSYSNREGVPRRFLLPLMVPPEPLHQGRHST
;
A
#
# COMPACT_ATOMS: atom_id res chain seq x y z
N MET A 1 71.80 -25.26 46.79
CA MET A 1 71.08 -25.91 45.69
C MET A 1 70.78 -24.82 44.65
N ASN A 2 71.60 -24.74 43.59
CA ASN A 2 71.59 -23.63 42.62
C ASN A 2 70.66 -23.98 41.44
N LEU A 3 69.60 -23.19 41.25
CA LEU A 3 68.72 -23.24 40.09
C LEU A 3 69.39 -22.52 38.91
N LYS A 4 69.84 -23.29 37.91
CA LYS A 4 70.29 -22.77 36.62
C LYS A 4 69.07 -22.25 35.85
N LYS A 5 68.93 -20.93 35.73
CA LYS A 5 67.95 -20.29 34.85
C LYS A 5 68.53 -20.25 33.43
N ASN A 6 68.10 -21.15 32.55
CA ASN A 6 68.38 -21.05 31.12
C ASN A 6 67.42 -20.03 30.51
N THR A 7 67.86 -18.78 30.39
CA THR A 7 67.22 -17.79 29.52
C THR A 7 67.75 -17.98 28.11
N SER A 8 67.02 -18.75 27.29
CA SER A 8 67.21 -18.79 25.85
C SER A 8 66.68 -17.48 25.26
N ASP A 9 67.59 -16.52 25.10
CA ASP A 9 67.34 -15.23 24.45
C ASP A 9 67.34 -15.44 22.93
N GLN A 10 66.32 -16.15 22.43
CA GLN A 10 66.10 -16.32 20.99
C GLN A 10 65.37 -15.09 20.47
N GLY A 11 66.14 -14.13 19.95
CA GLY A 11 65.60 -12.97 19.24
C GLY A 11 64.87 -13.41 17.97
N PHE A 12 63.70 -12.80 17.72
CA PHE A 12 62.96 -12.99 16.48
C PHE A 12 63.81 -12.62 15.28
N THR A 13 63.83 -13.49 14.28
CA THR A 13 64.55 -13.21 13.04
C THR A 13 63.76 -12.22 12.18
N LEU A 14 64.47 -11.37 11.42
CA LEU A 14 63.85 -10.36 10.56
C LEU A 14 62.88 -11.00 9.55
N ILE A 15 63.21 -12.20 9.05
CA ILE A 15 62.36 -12.97 8.13
C ILE A 15 61.03 -13.38 8.79
N GLU A 16 61.06 -13.76 10.07
CA GLU A 16 59.89 -14.20 10.83
C GLU A 16 58.91 -13.04 11.06
N MET A 17 59.44 -11.83 11.27
CA MET A 17 58.66 -10.61 11.35
C MET A 17 57.96 -10.28 10.02
N VAL A 18 58.68 -10.39 8.89
CA VAL A 18 58.12 -10.15 7.56
C VAL A 18 57.03 -11.16 7.21
N ILE A 19 57.23 -12.44 7.55
CA ILE A 19 56.23 -13.49 7.34
C ILE A 19 55.00 -13.23 8.23
N ALA A 20 55.18 -12.86 9.49
CA ALA A 20 54.06 -12.53 10.38
C ALA A 20 53.25 -11.33 9.86
N MET A 21 53.92 -10.28 9.37
CA MET A 21 53.23 -9.11 8.81
C MET A 21 52.45 -9.42 7.53
N THR A 22 53.00 -10.28 6.65
CA THR A 22 52.32 -10.67 5.41
C THR A 22 51.10 -11.56 5.67
N ILE A 23 51.21 -12.51 6.61
CA ILE A 23 50.07 -13.33 7.05
C ILE A 23 48.99 -12.43 7.67
N LEU A 24 49.39 -11.49 8.55
CA LEU A 24 48.46 -10.56 9.16
C LEU A 24 47.73 -9.70 8.13
N ALA A 25 48.46 -9.15 7.16
CA ALA A 25 47.87 -8.37 6.06
C ALA A 25 46.88 -9.20 5.25
N LEU A 26 47.21 -10.47 4.95
CA LEU A 26 46.31 -11.36 4.22
C LEU A 26 45.04 -11.68 5.02
N VAL A 27 45.16 -11.93 6.33
CA VAL A 27 44.00 -12.13 7.22
C VAL A 27 43.09 -10.91 7.23
N VAL A 28 43.65 -9.70 7.32
CA VAL A 28 42.87 -8.45 7.30
C VAL A 28 42.12 -8.29 5.98
N VAL A 29 42.75 -8.58 4.84
CA VAL A 29 42.10 -8.53 3.52
C VAL A 29 40.95 -9.54 3.42
N VAL A 30 41.15 -10.77 3.87
CA VAL A 30 40.11 -11.81 3.86
C VAL A 30 38.93 -11.41 4.74
N LEU A 31 39.17 -10.87 5.94
CA LEU A 31 38.12 -10.36 6.82
C LEU A 31 37.36 -9.20 6.17
N TYR A 32 38.07 -8.27 5.52
CA TYR A 32 37.44 -7.16 4.80
C TYR A 32 36.52 -7.64 3.65
N LEU A 33 36.96 -8.63 2.89
CA LEU A 33 36.15 -9.25 1.83
C LEU A 33 34.92 -9.99 2.38
N ALA A 34 35.06 -10.69 3.52
CA ALA A 34 33.95 -11.35 4.20
C ALA A 34 32.91 -10.34 4.73
N PHE A 35 33.33 -9.24 5.37
CA PHE A 35 32.42 -8.22 5.89
C PHE A 35 31.75 -7.39 4.78
N SER A 36 32.49 -7.06 3.71
CA SER A 36 31.93 -6.32 2.58
C SER A 36 30.90 -7.14 1.77
N SER A 37 31.04 -8.47 1.73
CA SER A 37 30.03 -9.36 1.13
C SER A 37 28.81 -9.56 2.02
N ALA A 38 28.99 -9.72 3.34
CA ALA A 38 27.88 -9.82 4.30
C ALA A 38 27.00 -8.57 4.33
N GLY A 39 27.60 -7.36 4.26
CA GLY A 39 26.85 -6.10 4.23
C GLY A 39 25.93 -5.93 3.01
N ARG A 40 26.33 -6.46 1.84
CA ARG A 40 25.52 -6.44 0.61
C ARG A 40 24.36 -7.42 0.63
N ILE A 41 24.50 -8.55 1.32
CA ILE A 41 23.44 -9.56 1.44
C ILE A 41 22.39 -9.07 2.45
N TRP A 42 22.83 -8.50 3.57
CA TRP A 42 21.94 -7.96 4.60
C TRP A 42 21.06 -6.80 4.09
N THR A 43 21.64 -5.86 3.33
CA THR A 43 20.88 -4.74 2.75
C THR A 43 19.84 -5.20 1.73
N ARG A 44 20.14 -6.21 0.90
CA ARG A 44 19.17 -6.80 -0.04
C ARG A 44 18.04 -7.56 0.65
N GLN A 45 18.32 -8.20 1.79
CA GLN A 45 17.34 -8.97 2.54
C GLN A 45 16.41 -8.06 3.36
N GLN A 46 16.92 -6.96 3.92
CA GLN A 46 16.13 -5.96 4.65
C GLN A 46 15.14 -5.22 3.73
N LEU A 47 15.56 -4.89 2.50
CA LEU A 47 14.71 -4.25 1.50
C LEU A 47 13.58 -5.18 1.02
N ARG A 48 13.88 -6.47 0.79
CA ARG A 48 12.89 -7.46 0.35
C ARG A 48 11.88 -7.87 1.41
N SER A 49 12.29 -7.95 2.68
CA SER A 49 11.34 -8.21 3.79
C SER A 49 10.37 -7.06 3.98
N GLY A 50 10.81 -5.81 3.81
CA GLY A 50 9.95 -4.63 3.94
C GLY A 50 8.90 -4.50 2.84
N GLU A 51 9.23 -4.84 1.59
CA GLU A 51 8.29 -4.74 0.47
C GLU A 51 7.14 -5.75 0.57
N GLY A 52 7.44 -7.02 0.92
CA GLY A 52 6.40 -8.04 1.11
C GLY A 52 5.48 -7.75 2.31
N GLU A 53 6.02 -7.23 3.41
CA GLU A 53 5.23 -6.82 4.57
C GLU A 53 4.33 -5.61 4.26
N ARG A 54 4.83 -4.63 3.50
CA ARG A 54 4.04 -3.47 3.06
C ARG A 54 2.91 -3.88 2.12
N GLU A 55 3.18 -4.77 1.17
CA GLU A 55 2.18 -5.33 0.26
C GLU A 55 1.09 -6.09 1.04
N ALA A 56 1.48 -6.94 1.99
CA ALA A 56 0.53 -7.63 2.86
C ALA A 56 -0.30 -6.66 3.73
N ALA A 57 0.32 -5.58 4.24
CA ALA A 57 -0.37 -4.54 5.00
C ALA A 57 -1.38 -3.77 4.13
N LEU A 58 -1.03 -3.46 2.88
CA LEU A 58 -1.92 -2.85 1.89
C LEU A 58 -3.15 -3.73 1.64
N VAL A 59 -2.95 -5.01 1.33
CA VAL A 59 -4.05 -5.95 1.05
C VAL A 59 -4.98 -6.03 2.24
N ARG A 60 -4.42 -6.16 3.45
CA ARG A 60 -5.21 -6.19 4.68
C ARG A 60 -5.97 -4.88 4.90
N LEU A 61 -5.35 -3.74 4.62
CA LEU A 61 -5.97 -2.43 4.76
C LEU A 61 -7.19 -2.29 3.85
N LEU A 62 -7.01 -2.54 2.55
CA LEU A 62 -8.09 -2.37 1.58
C LEU A 62 -9.17 -3.44 1.77
N SER A 63 -8.80 -4.67 2.10
CA SER A 63 -9.78 -5.74 2.36
C SER A 63 -10.64 -5.39 3.58
N ASP A 64 -10.04 -4.99 4.71
CA ASP A 64 -10.79 -4.63 5.92
C ASP A 64 -11.71 -3.42 5.69
N ASP A 65 -11.25 -2.46 4.88
CA ASP A 65 -12.02 -1.28 4.52
C ASP A 65 -13.25 -1.60 3.67
N LEU A 66 -13.07 -2.42 2.64
CA LEU A 66 -14.09 -2.74 1.65
C LEU A 66 -15.05 -3.85 2.12
N GLU A 67 -14.62 -4.74 3.02
CA GLU A 67 -15.52 -5.66 3.73
C GLU A 67 -16.44 -4.92 4.71
N LYS A 68 -15.97 -3.81 5.29
CA LYS A 68 -16.73 -2.99 6.26
C LYS A 68 -17.30 -1.72 5.64
N LEU A 69 -17.52 -1.73 4.32
CA LEU A 69 -18.06 -0.61 3.58
C LEU A 69 -19.46 -0.26 4.11
N VAL A 70 -19.73 1.03 4.26
CA VAL A 70 -21.04 1.53 4.68
C VAL A 70 -21.65 2.33 3.53
N PRO A 71 -22.86 1.97 3.06
CA PRO A 71 -23.55 2.80 2.09
C PRO A 71 -23.93 4.13 2.75
N TYR A 72 -23.29 5.22 2.31
CA TYR A 72 -23.47 6.53 2.91
C TYR A 72 -23.95 7.54 1.87
N SER A 73 -25.14 8.10 2.06
CA SER A 73 -25.63 9.23 1.29
C SER A 73 -25.37 10.53 2.03
N TYR A 74 -25.00 11.58 1.31
CA TYR A 74 -24.78 12.91 1.88
C TYR A 74 -25.68 13.95 1.21
N SER A 75 -25.99 15.00 1.97
CA SER A 75 -26.66 16.21 1.50
C SER A 75 -25.94 17.41 2.10
N TRP A 76 -25.59 18.39 1.27
CA TRP A 76 -24.84 19.58 1.64
C TRP A 76 -25.13 20.72 0.65
N GLU A 77 -24.53 21.88 0.85
CA GLU A 77 -24.89 23.11 0.10
C GLU A 77 -24.75 22.96 -1.42
N LYS A 78 -23.78 22.17 -1.91
CA LYS A 78 -23.52 21.97 -3.34
C LYS A 78 -24.31 20.80 -3.95
N GLY A 79 -25.12 20.08 -3.17
CA GLY A 79 -26.02 19.05 -3.69
C GLY A 79 -26.22 17.86 -2.77
N GLN A 80 -26.59 16.72 -3.35
CA GLN A 80 -26.72 15.46 -2.65
C GLN A 80 -26.08 14.35 -3.48
N GLY A 81 -25.58 13.31 -2.82
CA GLY A 81 -24.88 12.24 -3.51
C GLY A 81 -24.65 11.04 -2.63
N PHE A 82 -23.93 10.08 -3.18
CA PHE A 82 -23.51 8.86 -2.50
C PHE A 82 -21.99 8.89 -2.34
N PHE A 83 -21.50 8.56 -1.15
CA PHE A 83 -20.08 8.57 -0.84
C PHE A 83 -19.40 7.31 -1.35
N PHE A 84 -19.47 7.12 -2.67
CA PHE A 84 -18.74 6.11 -3.40
C PHE A 84 -18.51 6.59 -4.82
N ALA A 85 -17.26 6.57 -5.25
CA ALA A 85 -16.88 6.81 -6.63
C ALA A 85 -15.63 6.01 -6.93
N LEU A 86 -15.53 5.54 -8.16
CA LEU A 86 -14.43 4.72 -8.63
C LEU A 86 -14.06 5.19 -10.02
N GLY A 87 -12.77 5.38 -10.23
CA GLY A 87 -12.14 5.53 -11.55
C GLY A 87 -10.77 4.89 -11.52
N SER A 88 -10.07 4.88 -12.66
CA SER A 88 -8.79 4.18 -12.80
C SER A 88 -7.71 4.62 -11.79
N ARG A 89 -7.76 5.86 -11.31
CA ARG A 89 -6.74 6.44 -10.42
C ARG A 89 -7.20 6.71 -8.99
N ALA A 90 -8.49 6.60 -8.69
CA ALA A 90 -9.00 6.91 -7.36
C ALA A 90 -10.27 6.12 -7.00
N LEU A 91 -10.39 5.84 -5.72
CA LEU A 91 -11.52 5.14 -5.11
C LEU A 91 -11.94 5.88 -3.83
N PHE A 92 -13.18 6.35 -3.83
CA PHE A 92 -13.84 6.98 -2.68
C PHE A 92 -14.83 5.99 -2.06
N TYR A 93 -14.85 5.91 -0.74
CA TYR A 93 -15.76 5.01 -0.01
C TYR A 93 -15.90 5.44 1.45
N ALA A 94 -17.01 5.01 2.08
CA ALA A 94 -17.21 5.10 3.52
C ALA A 94 -17.07 3.71 4.15
N THR A 95 -16.44 3.62 5.32
CA THR A 95 -16.17 2.34 6.02
C THR A 95 -16.26 2.50 7.54
N THR A 96 -16.58 1.42 8.26
CA THR A 96 -16.44 1.41 9.74
C THR A 96 -15.04 1.00 10.20
N SER A 97 -14.16 0.57 9.29
CA SER A 97 -12.76 0.32 9.60
C SER A 97 -12.04 1.62 9.92
N GLY A 98 -11.48 1.73 11.13
CA GLY A 98 -10.54 2.80 11.48
C GLY A 98 -9.09 2.53 11.10
N PHE A 99 -8.80 1.36 10.51
CA PHE A 99 -7.43 1.00 10.14
C PHE A 99 -6.88 1.97 9.08
N GLY A 100 -5.63 2.41 9.25
CA GLY A 100 -5.01 3.43 8.39
C GLY A 100 -5.44 4.88 8.67
N SER A 101 -6.40 5.14 9.57
CA SER A 101 -6.73 6.52 9.94
C SER A 101 -5.72 7.11 10.93
N ARG A 102 -5.32 8.36 10.70
CA ARG A 102 -4.53 9.17 11.64
C ARG A 102 -5.37 9.67 12.83
N GLN A 103 -6.69 9.70 12.69
CA GLN A 103 -7.64 10.16 13.70
C GLN A 103 -8.32 8.95 14.34
N ARG A 104 -7.77 8.45 15.45
CA ARG A 104 -8.32 7.29 16.17
C ARG A 104 -9.51 7.72 17.05
N GLY A 105 -10.73 7.54 16.53
CA GLY A 105 -11.95 7.44 17.33
C GLY A 105 -12.32 5.97 17.54
N ALA A 106 -12.74 5.59 18.75
CA ALA A 106 -12.98 4.17 19.07
C ALA A 106 -14.16 3.55 18.27
N GLN A 107 -15.07 4.37 17.76
CA GLN A 107 -16.25 3.97 16.99
C GLN A 107 -16.63 5.12 16.04
N GLY A 108 -16.80 4.85 14.74
CA GLY A 108 -17.21 5.87 13.78
C GLY A 108 -17.23 5.39 12.33
N ILE A 109 -17.94 6.14 11.49
CA ILE A 109 -17.86 6.01 10.04
C ILE A 109 -16.68 6.86 9.58
N TYR A 110 -15.80 6.25 8.82
CA TYR A 110 -14.66 6.87 8.18
C TYR A 110 -14.95 7.12 6.71
N PHE A 111 -14.49 8.26 6.23
CA PHE A 111 -14.59 8.66 4.84
C PHE A 111 -13.20 8.59 4.24
N ALA A 112 -13.04 7.75 3.24
CA ALA A 112 -11.75 7.41 2.67
C ALA A 112 -11.67 7.79 1.19
N CYS A 113 -10.47 8.22 0.79
CA CYS A 113 -10.08 8.37 -0.60
C CYS A 113 -8.72 7.69 -0.78
N CYS A 114 -8.71 6.63 -1.57
CA CYS A 114 -7.51 5.91 -1.98
C CYS A 114 -7.16 6.35 -3.41
N TYR A 115 -5.97 6.88 -3.65
CA TYR A 115 -5.64 7.48 -4.95
C TYR A 115 -4.18 7.25 -5.35
N LEU A 116 -3.93 7.31 -6.67
CA LEU A 116 -2.64 7.14 -7.28
C LEU A 116 -2.08 8.49 -7.76
N GLU A 117 -0.90 8.85 -7.26
CA GLU A 117 -0.11 9.98 -7.73
C GLU A 117 1.28 9.49 -8.16
N LYS A 118 2.09 10.36 -8.77
CA LYS A 118 3.48 10.02 -9.05
C LYS A 118 4.27 9.93 -7.74
N ASP A 119 5.13 8.93 -7.65
CA ASP A 119 6.10 8.82 -6.56
C ASP A 119 6.99 10.08 -6.52
N ALA A 120 7.58 10.40 -5.37
CA ALA A 120 8.47 11.53 -5.17
C ALA A 120 9.68 11.53 -6.14
N ALA A 121 10.11 10.35 -6.60
CA ALA A 121 11.15 10.21 -7.61
C ALA A 121 10.65 10.44 -9.05
N GLY A 122 9.34 10.43 -9.29
CA GLY A 122 8.71 10.54 -10.61
C GLY A 122 8.83 9.29 -11.49
N GLU A 123 9.50 8.24 -11.01
CA GLU A 123 9.79 7.01 -11.76
C GLU A 123 8.63 5.99 -11.77
N GLY A 124 7.58 6.24 -11.00
CA GLY A 124 6.43 5.35 -10.87
C GLY A 124 5.24 6.05 -10.22
N ASP A 125 4.20 5.27 -9.94
CA ASP A 125 3.05 5.67 -9.17
C ASP A 125 3.24 5.28 -7.69
N ALA A 126 2.56 6.00 -6.81
CA ALA A 126 2.48 5.76 -5.39
C ALA A 126 1.00 5.82 -4.97
N LEU A 127 0.62 4.90 -4.08
CA LEU A 127 -0.72 4.80 -3.55
C LEU A 127 -0.82 5.52 -2.21
N TYR A 128 -1.75 6.47 -2.16
CA TYR A 128 -2.03 7.28 -1.00
C TYR A 128 -3.44 7.01 -0.46
N LEU A 129 -3.60 7.15 0.85
CA LEU A 129 -4.87 7.01 1.55
C LEU A 129 -5.14 8.25 2.39
N ILE A 130 -6.23 8.94 2.12
CA ILE A 130 -6.83 9.92 3.01
C ILE A 130 -7.96 9.23 3.75
N LYS A 131 -8.03 9.40 5.08
CA LYS A 131 -9.09 8.79 5.88
C LYS A 131 -9.47 9.67 7.07
N THR A 132 -10.64 10.29 6.98
CA THR A 132 -11.14 11.22 7.99
C THR A 132 -12.23 10.59 8.84
N TRP A 133 -12.27 10.94 10.13
CA TRP A 133 -13.42 10.63 10.97
C TRP A 133 -14.54 11.63 10.68
N GLY A 134 -15.72 11.14 10.31
CA GLY A 134 -16.85 11.99 9.95
C GLY A 134 -16.70 12.70 8.58
N PRO A 135 -17.79 13.33 8.10
CA PRO A 135 -17.81 13.98 6.79
C PRO A 135 -16.89 15.21 6.77
N ASN A 136 -15.95 15.22 5.83
CA ASN A 136 -15.08 16.37 5.57
C ASN A 136 -15.53 17.07 4.29
N ILE A 137 -15.87 18.36 4.40
CA ILE A 137 -16.36 19.19 3.28
C ILE A 137 -15.40 19.20 2.10
N ARG A 138 -14.08 19.25 2.34
CA ARG A 138 -13.08 19.24 1.27
C ARG A 138 -13.04 17.91 0.53
N LEU A 139 -13.20 16.81 1.28
CA LEU A 139 -13.24 15.48 0.70
C LEU A 139 -14.54 15.27 -0.10
N LEU A 140 -15.65 15.87 0.35
CA LEU A 140 -16.91 15.92 -0.41
C LEU A 140 -16.79 16.76 -1.69
N ASP A 141 -16.04 17.86 -1.64
CA ASP A 141 -15.75 18.69 -2.83
C ASP A 141 -14.97 17.90 -3.87
N ALA A 142 -13.87 17.26 -3.44
CA ALA A 142 -13.06 16.39 -4.30
C ALA A 142 -13.88 15.24 -4.88
N LEU A 143 -14.73 14.59 -4.07
CA LEU A 143 -15.63 13.54 -4.54
C LEU A 143 -16.62 14.06 -5.60
N ALA A 144 -17.24 15.22 -5.36
CA ALA A 144 -18.24 15.79 -6.25
C ALA A 144 -17.64 16.20 -7.60
N GLU A 145 -16.41 16.71 -7.61
CA GLU A 145 -15.65 17.01 -8.83
C GLU A 145 -15.24 15.73 -9.55
N PHE A 146 -14.61 14.78 -8.83
CA PHE A 146 -14.20 13.49 -9.37
C PHE A 146 -15.35 12.71 -10.00
N SER A 147 -16.53 12.70 -9.35
CA SER A 147 -17.71 11.99 -9.86
C SER A 147 -18.22 12.52 -11.22
N ARG A 148 -17.88 13.77 -11.58
CA ARG A 148 -18.21 14.34 -12.90
C ARG A 148 -17.25 13.86 -13.99
N ASN A 149 -16.00 13.59 -13.64
CA ASN A 149 -14.96 13.12 -14.54
C ASN A 149 -14.02 12.09 -13.87
N PRO A 150 -14.45 10.83 -13.70
CA PRO A 150 -13.66 9.80 -13.01
C PRO A 150 -12.35 9.42 -13.72
N ALA A 151 -12.30 9.63 -15.04
CA ALA A 151 -11.12 9.42 -15.88
C ALA A 151 -10.11 10.59 -15.79
N GLY A 152 -10.49 11.70 -15.16
CA GLY A 152 -9.65 12.87 -14.97
C GLY A 152 -8.61 12.70 -13.86
N SER A 153 -7.69 13.65 -13.77
CA SER A 153 -6.81 13.78 -12.60
C SER A 153 -7.63 14.17 -11.38
N LEU A 154 -7.40 13.48 -10.27
CA LEU A 154 -7.98 13.86 -8.99
C LEU A 154 -7.29 15.14 -8.49
N ASP A 155 -8.04 16.23 -8.37
CA ASP A 155 -7.56 17.45 -7.72
C ASP A 155 -7.89 17.40 -6.22
N LEU A 156 -6.86 17.57 -5.39
CA LEU A 156 -6.96 17.53 -3.94
C LEU A 156 -6.43 18.84 -3.37
N ASP A 157 -7.20 19.44 -2.48
CA ASP A 157 -6.75 20.54 -1.64
C ASP A 157 -5.48 20.17 -0.87
N GLU A 158 -4.58 21.13 -0.69
CA GLU A 158 -3.28 20.93 -0.05
C GLU A 158 -3.41 20.31 1.34
N GLN A 159 -4.41 20.71 2.13
CA GLN A 159 -4.61 20.15 3.46
C GLN A 159 -5.04 18.68 3.42
N LEU A 160 -5.76 18.27 2.38
CA LEU A 160 -6.08 16.86 2.16
C LEU A 160 -4.82 16.07 1.81
N ARG A 161 -3.96 16.61 0.94
CA ARG A 161 -2.67 15.98 0.57
C ARG A 161 -1.74 15.82 1.78
N GLU A 162 -1.62 16.84 2.62
CA GLU A 162 -0.83 16.75 3.87
C GLU A 162 -1.36 15.67 4.83
N SER A 163 -2.68 15.45 4.83
CA SER A 163 -3.32 14.41 5.64
C SER A 163 -3.17 13.00 5.07
N ALA A 164 -2.74 12.86 3.82
CA ALA A 164 -2.60 11.59 3.13
C ALA A 164 -1.50 10.73 3.75
N LEU A 165 -1.78 9.43 3.82
CA LEU A 165 -0.84 8.39 4.21
C LEU A 165 -0.30 7.71 2.95
N LEU A 166 1.02 7.73 2.75
CA LEU A 166 1.66 6.88 1.75
C LEU A 166 1.52 5.41 2.18
N VAL A 167 0.82 4.61 1.37
CA VAL A 167 0.57 3.20 1.64
C VAL A 167 1.61 2.33 0.93
N LEU A 168 1.87 2.62 -0.35
CA LEU A 168 2.84 1.88 -1.15
C LEU A 168 3.44 2.79 -2.23
N ASP A 169 4.75 2.68 -2.45
CA ASP A 169 5.54 3.43 -3.43
C ASP A 169 6.19 2.52 -4.48
N GLY A 170 6.77 3.10 -5.53
CA GLY A 170 7.44 2.33 -6.59
C GLY A 170 6.53 1.40 -7.39
N LEU A 171 5.28 1.81 -7.61
CA LEU A 171 4.34 1.09 -8.46
C LEU A 171 4.62 1.47 -9.92
N GLY A 172 4.61 0.50 -10.84
CA GLY A 172 4.59 0.79 -12.28
C GLY A 172 3.18 1.14 -12.73
N GLU A 173 2.66 0.46 -13.75
CA GLU A 173 1.29 0.68 -14.25
C GLU A 173 0.26 0.25 -13.22
N ALA A 174 -0.17 1.18 -12.36
CA ALA A 174 -1.14 0.97 -11.31
C ALA A 174 -2.53 1.49 -11.70
N GLY A 175 -3.57 0.80 -11.27
CA GLY A 175 -4.94 1.26 -11.49
C GLY A 175 -6.00 0.44 -10.76
N PHE A 176 -7.16 1.07 -10.61
CA PHE A 176 -8.39 0.43 -10.15
C PHE A 176 -9.31 0.13 -11.33
N ALA A 177 -10.11 -0.92 -11.21
CA ALA A 177 -11.13 -1.28 -12.19
C ALA A 177 -12.30 -2.02 -11.54
N VAL A 178 -13.40 -2.16 -12.27
CA VAL A 178 -14.49 -3.09 -11.92
C VAL A 178 -14.38 -4.31 -12.82
N ILE A 179 -14.65 -5.48 -12.25
CA ILE A 179 -14.78 -6.71 -13.02
C ILE A 179 -16.26 -7.09 -13.06
N ALA A 180 -16.81 -7.19 -14.27
CA ALA A 180 -18.21 -7.53 -14.47
C ALA A 180 -18.57 -8.97 -14.08
N GLN A 181 -17.60 -9.89 -14.17
CA GLN A 181 -17.77 -11.34 -13.91
C GLN A 181 -16.58 -11.86 -13.08
N PRO A 182 -16.53 -11.55 -11.77
CA PRO A 182 -15.39 -11.90 -10.91
C PRO A 182 -15.15 -13.42 -10.82
N GLU A 183 -16.19 -14.23 -10.96
CA GLU A 183 -16.12 -15.70 -10.96
C GLU A 183 -15.35 -16.30 -12.15
N LYS A 184 -15.16 -15.53 -13.22
CA LYS A 184 -14.37 -15.94 -14.40
C LYS A 184 -12.91 -15.49 -14.32
N LEU A 185 -12.53 -14.86 -13.22
CA LEU A 185 -11.19 -14.35 -13.01
C LEU A 185 -10.30 -15.44 -12.41
N ASP A 186 -9.43 -16.04 -13.22
CA ASP A 186 -8.36 -16.90 -12.70
C ASP A 186 -7.21 -16.02 -12.19
N LEU A 187 -7.09 -15.94 -10.87
CA LEU A 187 -6.01 -15.20 -10.18
C LEU A 187 -4.79 -16.08 -9.91
N SER A 188 -4.83 -17.37 -10.23
CA SER A 188 -3.74 -18.29 -9.95
C SER A 188 -2.60 -18.11 -10.98
N GLY A 189 -1.40 -17.78 -10.50
CA GLY A 189 -0.15 -17.97 -11.27
C GLY A 189 0.16 -16.97 -12.37
N GLY A 190 -0.18 -15.68 -12.25
CA GLY A 190 0.31 -14.64 -13.17
C GLY A 190 -0.24 -14.71 -14.60
N ALA A 191 -1.18 -15.61 -14.89
CA ALA A 191 -1.91 -15.64 -16.15
C ALA A 191 -2.85 -14.44 -16.23
N GLN A 192 -2.98 -13.87 -17.44
CA GLN A 192 -3.86 -12.73 -17.72
C GLN A 192 -5.30 -13.05 -17.32
N ALA A 193 -5.89 -12.15 -16.54
CA ALA A 193 -7.32 -12.12 -16.24
C ALA A 193 -8.11 -12.15 -17.56
N GLY A 194 -8.76 -13.28 -17.87
CA GLY A 194 -9.66 -13.41 -19.00
C GLY A 194 -11.03 -12.75 -18.78
N GLY A 195 -11.26 -12.15 -17.61
CA GLY A 195 -12.42 -11.30 -17.36
C GLY A 195 -12.20 -9.93 -17.98
N ALA A 196 -13.13 -9.48 -18.83
CA ALA A 196 -13.09 -8.13 -19.39
C ALA A 196 -13.09 -7.11 -18.23
N LEU A 197 -12.00 -6.35 -18.10
CA LEU A 197 -11.97 -5.17 -17.27
C LEU A 197 -13.02 -4.20 -17.83
N VAL A 198 -13.88 -3.68 -16.96
CA VAL A 198 -14.78 -2.60 -17.37
C VAL A 198 -13.93 -1.35 -17.51
N GLU A 199 -13.79 -0.87 -18.74
CA GLU A 199 -13.08 0.38 -19.03
C GLU A 199 -13.75 1.55 -18.29
N ASP A 200 -12.95 2.57 -17.95
CA ASP A 200 -13.35 3.72 -17.12
C ASP A 200 -14.61 4.43 -17.69
N GLU A 201 -14.76 4.46 -19.02
CA GLU A 201 -15.91 5.07 -19.70
C GLU A 201 -17.23 4.31 -19.50
N ALA A 202 -17.17 3.03 -19.17
CA ALA A 202 -18.33 2.16 -18.98
C ALA A 202 -18.76 2.04 -17.51
N LEU A 203 -18.04 2.68 -16.57
CA LEU A 203 -18.43 2.69 -15.16
C LEU A 203 -19.70 3.52 -14.94
N PRO A 204 -20.70 3.01 -14.20
CA PRO A 204 -21.89 3.77 -13.90
C PRO A 204 -21.54 5.00 -13.06
N ARG A 205 -22.00 6.17 -13.50
CA ARG A 205 -21.73 7.46 -12.83
C ARG A 205 -22.65 7.72 -11.63
N ASN A 206 -23.62 6.83 -11.40
CA ASN A 206 -24.71 6.98 -10.44
C ASN A 206 -24.75 5.80 -9.46
N TRP A 207 -23.62 5.54 -8.80
CA TRP A 207 -23.56 4.53 -7.74
C TRP A 207 -24.61 4.80 -6.64
N SER A 208 -25.19 3.71 -6.13
CA SER A 208 -26.11 3.74 -5.01
C SER A 208 -25.92 2.48 -4.17
N HIS A 209 -26.54 2.43 -2.99
CA HIS A 209 -26.51 1.23 -2.14
C HIS A 209 -26.96 -0.05 -2.86
N LYS A 210 -27.79 0.03 -3.91
CA LYS A 210 -28.25 -1.13 -4.70
C LYS A 210 -27.36 -1.46 -5.89
N LEU A 211 -26.44 -0.57 -6.25
CA LEU A 211 -25.71 -0.63 -7.50
C LEU A 211 -24.20 -0.70 -7.31
N LEU A 212 -23.67 -0.94 -6.11
CA LEU A 212 -22.22 -1.07 -5.90
C LEU A 212 -21.60 -2.16 -6.81
N PRO A 213 -20.36 -1.96 -7.29
CA PRO A 213 -19.69 -3.02 -8.05
C PRO A 213 -19.42 -4.18 -7.09
N GLY A 214 -19.75 -5.42 -7.43
CA GLY A 214 -19.59 -6.53 -6.47
C GLY A 214 -18.14 -6.73 -5.98
N ALA A 215 -17.15 -6.25 -6.74
CA ALA A 215 -15.75 -6.21 -6.36
C ALA A 215 -15.01 -5.06 -7.08
N VAL A 216 -13.95 -4.56 -6.44
CA VAL A 216 -12.94 -3.69 -7.06
C VAL A 216 -11.71 -4.51 -7.36
N PHE A 217 -11.15 -4.29 -8.54
CA PHE A 217 -9.87 -4.85 -8.93
C PHE A 217 -8.79 -3.79 -8.78
N PHE A 218 -7.72 -4.09 -8.06
CA PHE A 218 -6.54 -3.25 -7.98
C PHE A 218 -5.35 -4.00 -8.57
N SER A 219 -4.67 -3.38 -9.54
CA SER A 219 -3.48 -3.97 -10.16
C SER A 219 -2.34 -2.98 -10.25
N TYR A 220 -1.12 -3.47 -10.13
CA TYR A 220 0.10 -2.72 -10.39
C TYR A 220 1.25 -3.66 -10.78
N SER A 221 2.34 -3.13 -11.33
CA SER A 221 3.62 -3.86 -11.43
C SER A 221 4.57 -3.38 -10.34
N ASN A 222 5.22 -4.28 -9.60
CA ASN A 222 6.21 -3.87 -8.59
C ASN A 222 7.51 -3.36 -9.26
N ARG A 223 8.50 -2.95 -8.46
CA ARG A 223 9.83 -2.49 -8.94
C ARG A 223 10.60 -3.53 -9.77
N GLU A 224 10.30 -4.81 -9.58
CA GLU A 224 10.88 -5.91 -10.36
C GLU A 224 10.09 -6.18 -11.66
N GLY A 225 9.04 -5.40 -11.95
CA GLY A 225 8.16 -5.57 -13.12
C GLY A 225 7.15 -6.73 -12.96
N VAL A 226 7.06 -7.32 -11.78
CA VAL A 226 6.14 -8.44 -11.51
C VAL A 226 4.72 -7.89 -11.32
N PRO A 227 3.74 -8.35 -12.12
CA PRO A 227 2.37 -7.90 -11.96
C PRO A 227 1.75 -8.42 -10.66
N ARG A 228 1.07 -7.52 -9.95
CA ARG A 228 0.30 -7.75 -8.74
C ARG A 228 -1.16 -7.41 -9.02
N ARG A 229 -2.06 -8.25 -8.56
CA ARG A 229 -3.49 -8.19 -8.88
C ARG A 229 -4.27 -8.62 -7.65
N PHE A 230 -5.19 -7.77 -7.21
CA PHE A 230 -6.02 -7.98 -6.03
C PHE A 230 -7.47 -7.81 -6.42
N LEU A 231 -8.27 -8.81 -6.12
CA LEU A 231 -9.72 -8.72 -6.18
C LEU A 231 -10.22 -8.42 -4.77
N LEU A 232 -10.83 -7.26 -4.62
CA LEU A 232 -11.29 -6.73 -3.34
C LEU A 232 -12.83 -6.78 -3.35
N PRO A 233 -13.45 -7.77 -2.70
CA PRO A 233 -14.91 -7.89 -2.69
C PRO A 233 -15.53 -6.70 -1.97
N LEU A 234 -16.62 -6.18 -2.53
CA LEU A 234 -17.43 -5.15 -1.89
C LEU A 234 -18.65 -5.83 -1.28
N MET A 235 -18.65 -5.93 0.05
CA MET A 235 -19.81 -6.44 0.77
C MET A 235 -20.77 -5.29 1.01
N VAL A 236 -21.92 -5.32 0.34
CA VAL A 236 -23.02 -4.43 0.72
C VAL A 236 -23.57 -4.96 2.05
N PRO A 237 -23.54 -4.17 3.14
CA PRO A 237 -24.15 -4.60 4.39
C PRO A 237 -25.62 -4.96 4.15
N PRO A 238 -26.14 -6.01 4.79
CA PRO A 238 -27.57 -6.28 4.73
C PRO A 238 -28.33 -5.03 5.16
N GLU A 239 -29.39 -4.69 4.40
CA GLU A 239 -30.23 -3.52 4.64
C GLU A 239 -30.57 -3.46 6.14
N PRO A 240 -30.33 -2.33 6.85
CA PRO A 240 -30.64 -2.28 8.26
C PRO A 240 -32.13 -2.56 8.41
N LEU A 241 -32.46 -3.66 9.10
CA LEU A 241 -33.83 -3.98 9.51
C LEU A 241 -34.43 -2.70 10.05
N HIS A 242 -35.45 -2.17 9.36
CA HIS A 242 -36.22 -1.03 9.83
C HIS A 242 -36.66 -1.34 11.26
N GLN A 243 -35.93 -0.82 12.26
CA GLN A 243 -36.42 -0.78 13.62
C GLN A 243 -37.65 0.11 13.55
N GLY A 244 -38.80 -0.52 13.72
CA GLY A 244 -40.10 0.13 13.67
C GLY A 244 -40.04 1.43 14.45
N ARG A 245 -40.28 2.54 13.76
CA ARG A 245 -40.67 3.78 14.41
C ARG A 245 -41.92 3.45 15.21
N HIS A 246 -41.77 3.26 16.51
CA HIS A 246 -42.88 3.47 17.44
C HIS A 246 -43.19 4.96 17.39
N SER A 247 -44.18 5.29 16.57
CA SER A 247 -44.98 6.50 16.71
C SER A 247 -45.67 6.46 18.07
N THR A 248 -45.38 7.46 18.91
CA THR A 248 -46.26 7.93 19.99
C THR A 248 -46.44 9.42 19.81
#